data_AF-A0A246BKJ0-F1
#
_entry.id   AF-A0A246BKJ0-F1
#
_cell.length_a   1.000
_cell.length_b   1.000
_cell.length_c   1.000
_cell.angle_alpha   90.00
_cell.angle_beta   90.00
_cell.angle_gamma   90.00
#
_symmetry.space_group_name_H-M   'P 1'
#
loop_
_entity.id
_entity.type
_entity.pdbx_description
1 polymer ?
#
loop_
_entity_poly.entity_id
_entity_poly.type
_entity_poly.pdbx_seq_one_letter_code
_entity_poly.pdbx_strand_id
1 'polypeptide(L)'
;MTRPRTPLLLASALSPLLCLLLAAPADAQTTPAPVKASSQTCGAYTLTLRENGFGDPLDRVTLSRGGVTHATVEDTMVGVDWCRDVTGDGVPEVLLAGFSGGAHCCFTHTLYSLTSPPRRLLTAFSAHSETLEARQLDGRGPLELVGADWRFAYGYGMSFAESAPLPAVYSFLNGRYVENTRAFPGFLQAEARHMNADPFSGGVLVEYATRAVTQGDASADTWAATQPAPFRAWLANYGPDVRQDLSDFGLRDWPTRAGLNADAVRSGVGGAFTAPGTRAYLAVIVGAGRDPVATLRLFQPSGTDITASPALLTVPVTRDSYGEPRLTVWPAVTVRRANGRDDVLLRDARSGSVRYAAYRVGSAALTELRDDPLAVTTALLSDLSSVAGHVASQYRSAPRTAAQTAEVQRRIDAAVTRARPWLDARRGPADFPLARLGNFTFGSVTLARDSATQAQAVITTTVGFTDDRTDSEYVSGERHTLTVNLGRAAQGWQVTDWTFTPRSGELYED
;
A
#
# COMPACT_ATOMS: atom_id res chain seq x y z
N MET A 1 -9.57 42.25 49.96
CA MET A 1 -9.23 43.25 50.99
C MET A 1 -8.66 42.48 52.18
N THR A 2 -7.49 42.68 52.78
CA THR A 2 -6.45 43.73 52.79
C THR A 2 -5.20 43.06 53.40
N ARG A 3 -4.01 43.33 52.84
CA ARG A 3 -2.69 42.91 53.37
C ARG A 3 -2.38 43.65 54.69
N PRO A 4 -1.41 43.21 55.54
CA PRO A 4 0.02 43.56 55.38
C PRO A 4 0.98 42.39 55.74
N ARG A 5 2.07 42.13 55.00
CA ARG A 5 3.42 42.75 54.98
C ARG A 5 4.32 42.47 56.20
N THR A 6 5.25 41.51 55.98
CA THR A 6 6.70 41.43 56.34
C THR A 6 7.15 41.68 57.78
N PRO A 7 8.07 40.84 58.31
CA PRO A 7 9.48 41.24 58.26
C PRO A 7 10.55 40.13 58.18
N LEU A 8 11.75 40.61 57.85
CA LEU A 8 13.10 40.23 58.31
C LEU A 8 13.73 38.87 57.95
N LEU A 9 14.86 39.03 57.25
CA LEU A 9 16.01 38.13 57.14
C LEU A 9 16.63 37.86 58.53
N LEU A 10 16.93 36.59 58.80
CA LEU A 10 17.95 36.15 59.76
C LEU A 10 18.64 34.92 59.17
N ALA A 11 19.89 35.09 58.78
CA ALA A 11 20.78 34.05 58.34
C ALA A 11 21.36 33.34 59.57
N SER A 12 21.15 32.03 59.67
CA SER A 12 21.87 31.15 60.59
C SER A 12 22.23 29.88 59.84
N ALA A 13 23.54 29.69 59.65
CA ALA A 13 24.15 28.56 58.98
C ALA A 13 23.90 27.25 59.73
N LEU A 14 23.48 26.22 58.99
CA LEU A 14 23.47 24.83 59.42
C LEU A 14 24.01 23.99 58.25
N SER A 15 25.25 23.54 58.41
CA SER A 15 25.91 22.57 57.52
C SER A 15 25.18 21.23 57.53
N PRO A 16 24.88 20.62 56.37
CA PRO A 16 24.64 19.20 56.30
C PRO A 16 25.89 18.46 55.83
N LEU A 17 26.25 17.45 56.62
CA LEU A 17 27.09 16.32 56.25
C LEU A 17 26.69 15.80 54.85
N LEU A 18 27.60 15.89 53.89
CA LEU A 18 27.44 15.29 52.57
C LEU A 18 27.85 13.82 52.68
N CYS A 19 26.87 12.91 52.74
CA CYS A 19 27.11 11.48 52.54
C CYS A 19 27.49 11.25 51.07
N LEU A 20 28.78 11.02 50.82
CA LEU A 20 29.30 10.48 49.55
C LEU A 20 28.85 9.02 49.40
N LEU A 21 27.69 8.83 48.78
CA LEU A 21 27.32 7.55 48.18
C LEU A 21 28.20 7.37 46.93
N LEU A 22 29.27 6.58 47.07
CA LEU A 22 30.01 6.03 45.94
C LEU A 22 29.06 5.12 45.15
N ALA A 23 28.52 5.65 44.04
CA ALA A 23 27.87 4.82 43.03
C ALA A 23 28.93 3.85 42.48
N ALA A 24 28.67 2.54 42.59
CA ALA A 24 29.45 1.53 41.89
C ALA A 24 29.45 1.85 40.38
N PRO A 25 30.55 1.64 39.65
CA PRO A 25 30.54 1.76 38.21
C PRO A 25 29.48 0.79 37.67
N ALA A 26 28.50 1.32 36.95
CA ALA A 26 27.62 0.48 36.15
C ALA A 26 28.52 -0.35 35.24
N ASP A 27 28.41 -1.68 35.32
CA ASP A 27 29.06 -2.59 34.39
C ASP A 27 28.72 -2.10 32.98
N ALA A 28 29.73 -1.63 32.26
CA ALA A 28 29.60 -1.33 30.86
C ALA A 28 29.22 -2.66 30.18
N GLN A 29 27.95 -2.82 29.83
CA GLN A 29 27.50 -3.93 28.99
C GLN A 29 28.37 -3.92 27.74
N THR A 30 29.28 -4.88 27.67
CA THR A 30 30.17 -5.06 26.53
C THR A 30 29.29 -5.52 25.39
N THR A 31 29.04 -4.61 24.44
CA THR A 31 28.34 -4.95 23.20
C THR A 31 29.03 -6.18 22.60
N PRO A 32 28.31 -7.28 22.33
CA PRO A 32 28.90 -8.48 21.76
C PRO A 32 29.71 -8.15 20.51
N ALA A 33 30.86 -8.81 20.33
CA ALA A 33 31.62 -8.69 19.10
C ALA A 33 30.78 -9.22 17.92
N PRO A 34 30.88 -8.62 16.72
CA PRO A 34 30.13 -9.11 15.57
C PRO A 34 30.58 -10.52 15.20
N VAL A 35 29.62 -11.32 14.73
CA VAL A 35 29.87 -12.68 14.22
C VAL A 35 30.85 -12.64 13.05
N LYS A 36 30.74 -11.62 12.19
CA LYS A 36 31.68 -11.38 11.10
C LYS A 36 31.82 -9.88 10.83
N ALA A 37 33.04 -9.47 10.50
CA ALA A 37 33.33 -8.11 10.08
C ALA A 37 34.19 -8.16 8.82
N SER A 38 33.82 -7.39 7.81
CA SER A 38 34.58 -7.26 6.58
C SER A 38 34.63 -5.80 6.14
N SER A 39 35.63 -5.48 5.34
CA SER A 39 35.83 -4.13 4.82
C SER A 39 36.28 -4.21 3.38
N GLN A 40 35.74 -3.35 2.54
CA GLN A 40 36.11 -3.22 1.14
C GLN A 40 36.08 -1.76 0.73
N THR A 41 36.81 -1.41 -0.33
CA THR A 41 36.81 -0.05 -0.88
C THR A 41 35.86 0.03 -2.07
N CYS A 42 35.15 1.15 -2.17
CA CYS A 42 34.37 1.53 -3.35
C CYS A 42 34.65 3.01 -3.62
N GLY A 43 35.33 3.31 -4.73
CA GLY A 43 35.88 4.64 -4.97
C GLY A 43 36.77 5.12 -3.81
N ALA A 44 36.49 6.32 -3.30
CA ALA A 44 37.23 6.93 -2.18
C ALA A 44 36.69 6.54 -0.79
N TYR A 45 35.71 5.64 -0.71
CA TYR A 45 35.04 5.24 0.54
C TYR A 45 35.43 3.83 0.95
N THR A 46 35.54 3.63 2.25
CA THR A 46 35.64 2.33 2.89
C THR A 46 34.24 1.91 3.37
N LEU A 47 33.76 0.79 2.82
CA LEU A 47 32.54 0.11 3.22
C LEU A 47 32.89 -0.90 4.30
N THR A 48 32.36 -0.74 5.51
CA THR A 48 32.56 -1.71 6.60
C THR A 48 31.26 -2.43 6.90
N LEU A 49 31.22 -3.73 6.64
CA LEU A 49 30.13 -4.61 6.98
C LEU A 49 30.41 -5.23 8.35
N ARG A 50 29.41 -5.19 9.24
CA ARG A 50 29.39 -5.94 10.50
C ARG A 50 28.12 -6.78 10.54
N GLU A 51 28.30 -8.09 10.59
CA GLU A 51 27.25 -9.09 10.67
C GLU A 51 27.21 -9.64 12.11
N ASN A 52 26.05 -9.55 12.75
CA ASN A 52 25.72 -10.10 14.05
C ASN A 52 24.73 -11.28 13.92
N GLY A 53 24.28 -11.60 12.70
CA GLY A 53 23.27 -12.61 12.41
C GLY A 53 21.87 -12.12 12.75
N PHE A 54 20.93 -13.05 12.98
CA PHE A 54 19.53 -12.71 13.35
C PHE A 54 19.36 -12.16 14.79
N GLY A 55 20.45 -11.72 15.44
CA GLY A 55 20.46 -11.24 16.82
C GLY A 55 20.63 -9.72 16.94
N ASP A 56 20.51 -9.21 18.15
CA ASP A 56 20.83 -7.82 18.46
C ASP A 56 22.34 -7.65 18.77
N PRO A 57 22.99 -6.57 18.28
CA PRO A 57 22.43 -5.53 17.42
C PRO A 57 22.30 -5.98 15.95
N LEU A 58 21.45 -5.30 15.16
CA LEU A 58 21.30 -5.52 13.72
C LEU A 58 22.63 -5.49 12.95
N ASP A 59 22.67 -6.22 11.82
CA ASP A 59 23.74 -6.12 10.83
C ASP A 59 23.82 -4.69 10.31
N ARG A 60 25.03 -4.23 9.95
CA ARG A 60 25.22 -2.87 9.44
C ARG A 60 26.31 -2.77 8.39
N VAL A 61 26.08 -1.92 7.39
CA VAL A 61 27.11 -1.40 6.49
C VAL A 61 27.31 0.09 6.75
N THR A 62 28.56 0.50 6.99
CA THR A 62 28.94 1.90 7.10
C THR A 62 29.75 2.37 5.90
N LEU A 63 29.42 3.56 5.38
CA LEU A 63 30.19 4.28 4.37
C LEU A 63 31.10 5.29 5.08
N SER A 64 32.41 5.11 5.00
CA SER A 64 33.36 5.98 5.68
C SER A 64 34.45 6.51 4.76
N ARG A 65 34.91 7.74 5.01
CA ARG A 65 36.06 8.35 4.30
C ARG A 65 36.82 9.23 5.27
N GLY A 66 38.15 9.12 5.28
CA GLY A 66 39.01 9.89 6.18
C GLY A 66 38.68 9.71 7.67
N GLY A 67 38.22 8.52 8.07
CA GLY A 67 37.81 8.20 9.45
C GLY A 67 36.42 8.72 9.84
N VAL A 68 35.70 9.42 8.95
CA VAL A 68 34.33 9.90 9.20
C VAL A 68 33.32 8.95 8.57
N THR A 69 32.31 8.54 9.34
CA THR A 69 31.16 7.80 8.83
C THR A 69 30.13 8.77 8.25
N HIS A 70 29.76 8.58 6.99
CA HIS A 70 28.82 9.45 6.28
C HIS A 70 27.42 8.85 6.14
N ALA A 71 27.32 7.52 6.10
CA ALA A 71 26.05 6.81 6.05
C ALA A 71 26.17 5.46 6.74
N THR A 72 25.05 5.00 7.29
CA THR A 72 24.88 3.66 7.85
C THR A 72 23.57 3.09 7.33
N VAL A 73 23.59 1.84 6.89
CA VAL A 73 22.38 1.05 6.62
C VAL A 73 22.39 -0.13 7.58
N GLU A 74 21.29 -0.35 8.29
CA GLU A 74 21.12 -1.42 9.27
C GLU A 74 19.85 -2.20 8.94
N ASP A 75 19.92 -3.53 9.08
CA ASP A 75 18.78 -4.44 8.91
C ASP A 75 19.09 -5.80 9.57
N THR A 76 18.15 -6.75 9.58
CA THR A 76 18.42 -8.11 10.08
C THR A 76 19.57 -8.77 9.35
N MET A 77 19.67 -8.58 8.03
CA MET A 77 20.89 -8.81 7.26
C MET A 77 21.11 -7.65 6.32
N VAL A 78 22.36 -7.21 6.13
CA VAL A 78 22.70 -6.22 5.12
C VAL A 78 23.94 -6.61 4.35
N GLY A 79 23.95 -6.34 3.05
CA GLY A 79 25.06 -6.63 2.16
C GLY A 79 25.39 -5.47 1.24
N VAL A 80 26.60 -5.51 0.70
CA VAL A 80 26.99 -4.71 -0.48
C VAL A 80 26.73 -5.59 -1.70
N ASP A 81 25.80 -5.17 -2.54
CA ASP A 81 25.43 -5.93 -3.74
C ASP A 81 26.44 -5.66 -4.87
N TRP A 82 26.60 -4.39 -5.24
CA TRP A 82 27.62 -3.97 -6.19
C TRP A 82 28.12 -2.55 -5.97
N CYS A 83 29.28 -2.26 -6.57
CA CYS A 83 29.95 -0.96 -6.60
C CYS A 83 30.36 -0.66 -8.05
N ARG A 84 29.74 0.34 -8.69
CA ARG A 84 30.08 0.79 -10.05
C ARG A 84 29.44 2.12 -10.37
N ASP A 85 29.98 2.83 -11.36
CA ASP A 85 29.35 4.02 -11.93
C ASP A 85 28.12 3.59 -12.75
N VAL A 86 26.93 3.99 -12.30
CA VAL A 86 25.67 3.77 -13.01
C VAL A 86 25.09 5.08 -13.53
N THR A 87 25.63 6.23 -13.13
CA THR A 87 25.15 7.55 -13.57
C THR A 87 25.93 8.08 -14.78
N GLY A 88 27.09 7.49 -15.09
CA GLY A 88 27.99 7.89 -16.17
C GLY A 88 28.77 9.17 -15.89
N ASP A 89 28.83 9.64 -14.64
CA ASP A 89 29.52 10.87 -14.26
C ASP A 89 30.97 10.65 -13.78
N GLY A 90 31.43 9.40 -13.78
CA GLY A 90 32.76 8.99 -13.31
C GLY A 90 32.87 8.81 -11.79
N VAL A 91 31.78 9.03 -11.04
CA VAL A 91 31.68 8.72 -9.61
C VAL A 91 30.99 7.37 -9.45
N PRO A 92 31.57 6.40 -8.72
CA PRO A 92 30.90 5.14 -8.50
C PRO A 92 29.71 5.28 -7.54
N GLU A 93 28.68 4.50 -7.78
CA GLU A 93 27.61 4.23 -6.82
C GLU A 93 27.85 2.90 -6.10
N VAL A 94 27.31 2.80 -4.88
CA VAL A 94 27.19 1.54 -4.14
C VAL A 94 25.72 1.21 -3.91
N LEU A 95 25.32 0.00 -4.31
CA LEU A 95 24.02 -0.58 -3.97
C LEU A 95 24.17 -1.44 -2.73
N LEU A 96 23.37 -1.11 -1.71
CA LEU A 96 23.26 -1.89 -0.48
C LEU A 96 21.90 -2.59 -0.45
N ALA A 97 21.88 -3.85 -0.03
CA ALA A 97 20.66 -4.63 0.14
C ALA A 97 20.48 -4.96 1.62
N GLY A 98 19.38 -4.48 2.20
CA GLY A 98 18.90 -4.90 3.53
C GLY A 98 17.82 -5.96 3.38
N PHE A 99 17.77 -6.91 4.32
CA PHE A 99 16.77 -7.96 4.42
C PHE A 99 16.27 -8.05 5.85
N SER A 100 14.96 -7.93 6.02
CA SER A 100 14.34 -7.85 7.34
C SER A 100 14.03 -9.19 8.01
N GLY A 101 14.55 -10.31 7.48
CA GLY A 101 14.36 -11.63 8.09
C GLY A 101 13.10 -12.40 7.70
N GLY A 102 12.31 -11.93 6.73
CA GLY A 102 11.10 -12.62 6.28
C GLY A 102 11.42 -13.89 5.50
N ALA A 103 10.74 -15.01 5.76
CA ALA A 103 11.08 -16.35 5.26
C ALA A 103 11.22 -16.49 3.72
N HIS A 104 10.80 -15.48 2.97
CA HIS A 104 10.85 -15.44 1.50
C HIS A 104 10.96 -13.99 1.00
N CYS A 105 11.05 -12.98 1.87
CA CYS A 105 10.74 -11.59 1.56
C CYS A 105 11.61 -10.57 2.29
N CYS A 106 11.40 -9.36 1.80
CA CYS A 106 11.50 -8.07 2.46
C CYS A 106 12.87 -7.41 2.29
N PHE A 107 13.35 -7.46 1.05
CA PHE A 107 14.50 -6.72 0.60
C PHE A 107 14.20 -5.23 0.43
N THR A 108 15.11 -4.41 0.95
CA THR A 108 15.18 -2.98 0.70
C THR A 108 16.53 -2.63 0.13
N HIS A 109 16.55 -1.99 -1.03
CA HIS A 109 17.76 -1.54 -1.68
C HIS A 109 17.98 -0.05 -1.44
N THR A 110 19.20 0.32 -1.04
CA THR A 110 19.62 1.72 -0.91
C THR A 110 20.83 1.97 -1.80
N LEU A 111 20.70 2.91 -2.73
CA LEU A 111 21.78 3.33 -3.63
C LEU A 111 22.38 4.65 -3.15
N TYR A 112 23.70 4.68 -2.97
CA TYR A 112 24.45 5.91 -2.72
C TYR A 112 25.39 6.21 -3.87
N SER A 113 25.36 7.43 -4.39
CA SER A 113 26.47 7.98 -5.17
C SER A 113 27.59 8.36 -4.21
N LEU A 114 28.81 7.96 -4.54
CA LEU A 114 30.00 8.20 -3.71
C LEU A 114 30.66 9.54 -4.03
N THR A 115 29.84 10.56 -4.28
CA THR A 115 30.26 11.96 -4.27
C THR A 115 30.83 12.32 -2.90
N SER A 116 31.42 13.51 -2.76
CA SER A 116 31.94 13.99 -1.48
C SER A 116 31.17 15.23 -1.02
N PRO A 117 30.22 15.13 -0.07
CA PRO A 117 29.80 13.93 0.68
C PRO A 117 28.94 12.95 -0.16
N PRO A 118 28.78 11.68 0.29
CA PRO A 118 27.99 10.72 -0.46
C PRO A 118 26.52 11.10 -0.43
N ARG A 119 25.79 10.76 -1.48
CA ARG A 119 24.40 11.16 -1.67
C ARG A 119 23.51 9.96 -1.95
N ARG A 120 22.48 9.76 -1.13
CA ARG A 120 21.47 8.73 -1.38
C ARG A 120 20.69 9.07 -2.65
N LEU A 121 20.73 8.18 -3.63
CA LEU A 121 20.05 8.33 -4.92
C LEU A 121 18.73 7.57 -5.00
N LEU A 122 18.59 6.48 -4.24
CA LEU A 122 17.42 5.61 -4.24
C LEU A 122 17.26 4.93 -2.87
N THR A 123 16.02 4.78 -2.43
CA THR A 123 15.58 3.73 -1.52
C THR A 123 14.42 3.01 -2.22
N ALA A 124 14.50 1.69 -2.40
CA ALA A 124 13.47 0.91 -3.06
C ALA A 124 13.15 -0.34 -2.25
N PHE A 125 11.87 -0.55 -1.93
CA PHE A 125 11.40 -1.83 -1.38
C PHE A 125 11.13 -2.79 -2.54
N SER A 126 12.00 -3.78 -2.71
CA SER A 126 11.99 -4.75 -3.81
C SER A 126 11.35 -6.08 -3.41
N ALA A 127 10.81 -6.14 -2.18
CA ALA A 127 10.08 -7.26 -1.61
C ALA A 127 10.85 -8.58 -1.72
N HIS A 128 10.59 -9.41 -2.73
CA HIS A 128 11.18 -10.74 -2.86
C HIS A 128 12.38 -10.78 -3.83
N SER A 129 12.93 -9.63 -4.20
CA SER A 129 14.07 -9.52 -5.13
C SER A 129 15.34 -9.20 -4.35
N GLU A 130 16.38 -10.00 -4.49
CA GLU A 130 17.62 -9.82 -3.72
C GLU A 130 18.52 -8.68 -4.27
N THR A 131 18.33 -8.31 -5.54
CA THR A 131 19.19 -7.34 -6.26
C THR A 131 18.38 -6.35 -7.11
N LEU A 132 19.00 -5.22 -7.46
CA LEU A 132 18.61 -4.38 -8.60
C LEU A 132 19.68 -4.47 -9.68
N GLU A 133 19.31 -4.96 -10.85
CA GLU A 133 20.23 -5.10 -11.98
C GLU A 133 20.40 -3.75 -12.69
N ALA A 134 21.61 -3.18 -12.71
CA ALA A 134 21.87 -2.02 -13.58
C ALA A 134 22.13 -2.48 -15.02
N ARG A 135 21.33 -1.98 -15.95
CA ARG A 135 21.31 -2.36 -17.37
C ARG A 135 21.02 -1.13 -18.24
N GLN A 136 21.59 -1.09 -19.44
CA GLN A 136 21.26 -0.06 -20.41
C GLN A 136 20.01 -0.49 -21.20
N LEU A 137 18.89 0.23 -21.06
CA LEU A 137 17.61 -0.09 -21.71
C LEU A 137 17.25 0.86 -22.86
N ASP A 138 17.69 2.11 -22.82
CA ASP A 138 17.35 3.11 -23.84
C ASP A 138 18.52 3.47 -24.79
N GLY A 139 19.71 2.91 -24.52
CA GLY A 139 20.93 3.11 -25.29
C GLY A 139 21.65 4.44 -25.02
N ARG A 140 21.31 5.18 -23.95
CA ARG A 140 21.83 6.53 -23.71
C ARG A 140 22.17 6.76 -22.23
N GLY A 141 23.23 7.52 -21.99
CA GLY A 141 23.52 8.12 -20.68
C GLY A 141 23.62 7.11 -19.52
N PRO A 142 23.07 7.43 -18.33
CA PRO A 142 23.01 6.55 -17.16
C PRO A 142 22.43 5.16 -17.47
N LEU A 143 22.77 4.16 -16.67
CA LEU A 143 22.09 2.87 -16.70
C LEU A 143 20.72 2.97 -16.02
N GLU A 144 19.76 2.17 -16.45
CA GLU A 144 18.56 1.91 -15.67
C GLU A 144 18.82 0.87 -14.59
N LEU A 145 18.07 0.92 -13.49
CA LEU A 145 18.03 -0.17 -12.51
C LEU A 145 16.75 -0.96 -12.72
N VAL A 146 16.89 -2.24 -13.03
CA VAL A 146 15.81 -3.19 -13.18
C VAL A 146 15.60 -3.89 -11.84
N GLY A 147 14.40 -3.76 -11.30
CA GLY A 147 13.93 -4.47 -10.13
C GLY A 147 12.63 -5.20 -10.42
N ALA A 148 11.93 -5.56 -9.36
CA ALA A 148 10.68 -6.29 -9.46
C ALA A 148 9.61 -5.71 -8.51
N ASP A 149 8.40 -5.62 -9.03
CA ASP A 149 7.20 -5.24 -8.32
C ASP A 149 6.36 -6.51 -8.05
N TRP A 150 6.42 -6.93 -6.79
CA TRP A 150 5.75 -8.13 -6.28
C TRP A 150 4.33 -7.87 -5.78
N ARG A 151 3.62 -6.84 -6.27
CA ARG A 151 2.25 -6.52 -5.85
C ARG A 151 1.25 -7.68 -5.98
N PHE A 152 1.54 -8.68 -6.80
CA PHE A 152 0.70 -9.87 -6.99
C PHE A 152 1.17 -11.09 -6.20
N ALA A 153 2.22 -10.98 -5.38
CA ALA A 153 2.67 -12.07 -4.55
C ALA A 153 1.54 -12.54 -3.62
N TYR A 154 1.30 -13.86 -3.58
CA TYR A 154 0.20 -14.48 -2.83
C TYR A 154 -1.21 -14.02 -3.27
N GLY A 155 -1.29 -13.30 -4.38
CA GLY A 155 -2.53 -12.76 -4.91
C GLY A 155 -3.33 -13.82 -5.65
N TYR A 156 -4.63 -13.60 -5.71
CA TYR A 156 -5.52 -14.27 -6.67
C TYR A 156 -5.49 -15.81 -6.62
N GLY A 157 -5.39 -16.38 -5.41
CA GLY A 157 -5.38 -17.83 -5.21
C GLY A 157 -4.05 -18.52 -5.51
N MET A 158 -2.99 -17.76 -5.83
CA MET A 158 -1.65 -18.32 -6.04
C MET A 158 -0.88 -18.47 -4.73
N SER A 159 -0.08 -19.53 -4.64
CA SER A 159 1.00 -19.61 -3.65
C SER A 159 2.17 -18.67 -4.03
N PHE A 160 3.15 -18.52 -3.13
CA PHE A 160 4.37 -17.77 -3.46
C PHE A 160 5.15 -18.41 -4.60
N ALA A 161 5.25 -19.75 -4.62
CA ALA A 161 6.01 -20.50 -5.62
C ALA A 161 5.50 -20.29 -7.05
N GLU A 162 4.25 -19.85 -7.16
CA GLU A 162 3.59 -19.53 -8.42
C GLU A 162 3.56 -18.04 -8.74
N SER A 163 3.91 -17.20 -7.78
CA SER A 163 3.88 -15.76 -7.96
C SER A 163 5.02 -15.32 -8.88
N ALA A 164 4.75 -14.38 -9.78
CA ALA A 164 5.76 -13.75 -10.62
C ALA A 164 5.70 -12.22 -10.45
N PRO A 165 6.85 -11.52 -10.46
CA PRO A 165 6.86 -10.07 -10.33
C PRO A 165 6.58 -9.40 -11.67
N LEU A 166 5.98 -8.22 -11.61
CA LEU A 166 6.06 -7.27 -12.73
C LEU A 166 7.46 -6.64 -12.75
N PRO A 167 8.09 -6.48 -13.92
CA PRO A 167 9.36 -5.75 -13.99
C PRO A 167 9.16 -4.29 -13.54
N ALA A 168 10.07 -3.79 -12.71
CA ALA A 168 10.15 -2.38 -12.33
C ALA A 168 11.42 -1.77 -12.93
N VAL A 169 11.34 -0.55 -13.45
CA VAL A 169 12.51 0.15 -14.01
C VAL A 169 12.66 1.48 -13.32
N TYR A 170 13.86 1.74 -12.81
CA TYR A 170 14.25 3.03 -12.26
C TYR A 170 15.21 3.74 -13.21
N SER A 171 14.88 4.97 -13.61
CA SER A 171 15.75 5.82 -14.44
C SER A 171 16.37 6.93 -13.61
N PHE A 172 17.60 7.33 -13.97
CA PHE A 172 18.26 8.47 -13.35
C PHE A 172 17.76 9.79 -13.97
N LEU A 173 16.86 10.48 -13.27
CA LEU A 173 16.24 11.74 -13.70
C LEU A 173 16.47 12.82 -12.64
N ASN A 174 16.84 14.03 -13.06
CA ASN A 174 17.04 15.19 -12.18
C ASN A 174 17.96 14.87 -10.98
N GLY A 175 19.03 14.11 -11.25
CA GLY A 175 20.04 13.74 -10.28
C GLY A 175 19.66 12.60 -9.34
N ARG A 176 18.57 11.87 -9.53
CA ARG A 176 18.18 10.74 -8.65
C ARG A 176 17.54 9.60 -9.44
N TYR A 177 17.51 8.40 -8.88
CA TYR A 177 16.74 7.31 -9.48
C TYR A 177 15.27 7.41 -9.08
N VAL A 178 14.38 7.28 -10.06
CA VAL A 178 12.93 7.38 -9.93
C VAL A 178 12.27 6.26 -10.72
N GLU A 179 11.12 5.77 -10.25
CA GLU A 179 10.41 4.72 -10.96
C GLU A 179 9.90 5.29 -12.29
N ASN A 180 10.35 4.69 -13.38
CA ASN A 180 10.06 5.10 -14.74
C ASN A 180 9.64 3.90 -15.60
N THR A 181 9.16 2.83 -14.96
CA THR A 181 8.73 1.55 -15.54
C THR A 181 7.92 1.71 -16.82
N ARG A 182 6.96 2.63 -16.83
CA ARG A 182 6.04 2.85 -17.96
C ARG A 182 6.68 3.52 -19.19
N ALA A 183 7.89 4.06 -19.08
CA ALA A 183 8.64 4.57 -20.22
C ALA A 183 9.26 3.44 -21.08
N PHE A 184 9.25 2.19 -20.60
CA PHE A 184 9.88 1.05 -21.24
C PHE A 184 8.89 -0.06 -21.63
N PRO A 185 7.80 0.23 -22.37
CA PRO A 185 6.77 -0.77 -22.67
C PRO A 185 7.30 -1.97 -23.47
N GLY A 186 8.29 -1.77 -24.34
CA GLY A 186 8.93 -2.85 -25.10
C GLY A 186 9.69 -3.83 -24.22
N PHE A 187 10.38 -3.32 -23.19
CA PHE A 187 11.05 -4.14 -22.18
C PHE A 187 10.04 -4.94 -21.37
N LEU A 188 9.00 -4.29 -20.84
CA LEU A 188 7.94 -4.98 -20.08
C LEU A 188 7.32 -6.13 -20.88
N GLN A 189 6.98 -5.87 -22.15
CA GLN A 189 6.41 -6.88 -23.04
C GLN A 189 7.39 -8.01 -23.36
N ALA A 190 8.70 -7.74 -23.46
CA ALA A 190 9.70 -8.77 -23.68
C ALA A 190 9.84 -9.68 -22.45
N GLU A 191 9.95 -9.10 -21.26
CA GLU A 191 10.05 -9.84 -20.00
C GLU A 191 8.79 -10.66 -19.73
N ALA A 192 7.61 -10.07 -19.91
CA ALA A 192 6.35 -10.77 -19.70
C ALA A 192 6.18 -11.97 -20.65
N ARG A 193 6.54 -11.81 -21.94
CA ARG A 193 6.58 -12.93 -22.89
C ARG A 193 7.61 -13.99 -22.51
N HIS A 194 8.75 -13.59 -21.97
CA HIS A 194 9.78 -14.53 -21.54
C HIS A 194 9.30 -15.35 -20.33
N MET A 195 8.73 -14.70 -19.31
CA MET A 195 8.15 -15.37 -18.14
C MET A 195 6.99 -16.30 -18.52
N ASN A 196 6.21 -15.93 -19.55
CA ASN A 196 5.08 -16.72 -20.03
C ASN A 196 5.46 -17.70 -21.17
N ALA A 197 6.75 -17.94 -21.43
CA ALA A 197 7.18 -18.88 -22.47
C ALA A 197 6.80 -20.34 -22.12
N ASP A 198 6.91 -20.68 -20.83
CA ASP A 198 6.40 -21.91 -20.23
C ASP A 198 5.27 -21.51 -19.25
N PRO A 199 3.99 -21.47 -19.70
CA PRO A 199 2.92 -20.83 -18.94
C PRO A 199 2.68 -21.48 -17.57
N PHE A 200 2.80 -20.68 -16.53
CA PHE A 200 2.29 -20.93 -15.18
C PHE A 200 1.45 -19.73 -14.73
N SER A 201 0.70 -19.86 -13.65
CA SER A 201 -0.24 -18.84 -13.15
C SER A 201 0.38 -17.44 -13.03
N GLY A 202 1.56 -17.31 -12.41
CA GLY A 202 2.27 -16.04 -12.31
C GLY A 202 2.69 -15.46 -13.67
N GLY A 203 3.29 -16.27 -14.55
CA GLY A 203 3.69 -15.84 -15.90
C GLY A 203 2.50 -15.35 -16.73
N VAL A 204 1.38 -16.08 -16.67
CA VAL A 204 0.11 -15.72 -17.32
C VAL A 204 -0.42 -14.39 -16.79
N LEU A 205 -0.38 -14.18 -15.47
CA LEU A 205 -0.84 -12.94 -14.85
C LEU A 205 0.05 -11.75 -15.23
N VAL A 206 1.37 -11.93 -15.25
CA VAL A 206 2.32 -10.88 -15.64
C VAL A 206 2.10 -10.46 -17.09
N GLU A 207 1.85 -11.40 -18.00
CA GLU A 207 1.51 -11.10 -19.41
C GLU A 207 0.17 -10.37 -19.54
N TYR A 208 -0.87 -10.82 -18.82
CA TYR A 208 -2.17 -10.10 -18.76
C TYR A 208 -1.99 -8.65 -18.28
N ALA A 209 -1.32 -8.47 -17.14
CA ALA A 209 -1.09 -7.18 -16.52
C ALA A 209 -0.24 -6.25 -17.40
N THR A 210 0.81 -6.78 -18.01
CA THR A 210 1.67 -6.03 -18.94
C THR A 210 0.88 -5.54 -20.14
N ARG A 211 -0.02 -6.37 -20.70
CA ARG A 211 -0.91 -5.95 -21.79
C ARG A 211 -1.87 -4.86 -21.33
N ALA A 212 -2.48 -5.01 -20.15
CA ALA A 212 -3.40 -4.00 -19.62
C ALA A 212 -2.71 -2.64 -19.49
N VAL A 213 -1.47 -2.61 -18.98
CA VAL A 213 -0.70 -1.38 -18.80
C VAL A 213 -0.21 -0.77 -20.12
N THR A 214 0.29 -1.60 -21.04
CA THR A 214 1.02 -1.12 -22.23
C THR A 214 0.16 -1.01 -23.49
N GLN A 215 -0.96 -1.74 -23.55
CA GLN A 215 -1.84 -1.85 -24.71
C GLN A 215 -3.32 -1.61 -24.37
N GLY A 216 -3.66 -1.50 -23.08
CA GLY A 216 -5.02 -1.24 -22.60
C GLY A 216 -5.81 -2.52 -22.28
N ASP A 217 -6.86 -2.37 -21.48
CA ASP A 217 -7.66 -3.48 -20.92
C ASP A 217 -8.26 -4.39 -21.99
N ALA A 218 -8.75 -3.83 -23.09
CA ALA A 218 -9.34 -4.62 -24.18
C ALA A 218 -8.31 -5.57 -24.84
N SER A 219 -7.03 -5.16 -24.92
CA SER A 219 -5.96 -6.03 -25.42
C SER A 219 -5.70 -7.18 -24.46
N ALA A 220 -5.67 -6.88 -23.15
CA ALA A 220 -5.50 -7.88 -22.11
C ALA A 220 -6.65 -8.91 -22.10
N ASP A 221 -7.90 -8.45 -22.20
CA ASP A 221 -9.09 -9.32 -22.25
C ASP A 221 -9.11 -10.18 -23.51
N THR A 222 -8.74 -9.62 -24.67
CA THR A 222 -8.64 -10.37 -25.94
C THR A 222 -7.59 -11.48 -25.83
N TRP A 223 -6.44 -11.20 -25.23
CA TRP A 223 -5.41 -12.21 -24.99
C TRP A 223 -5.81 -13.23 -23.92
N ALA A 224 -6.50 -12.81 -22.86
CA ALA A 224 -7.02 -13.71 -21.83
C ALA A 224 -7.99 -14.75 -22.43
N ALA A 225 -8.80 -14.33 -23.40
CA ALA A 225 -9.72 -15.21 -24.11
C ALA A 225 -9.02 -16.31 -24.92
N THR A 226 -7.76 -16.14 -25.31
CA THR A 226 -6.99 -17.17 -26.04
C THR A 226 -6.28 -18.17 -25.11
N GLN A 227 -6.31 -17.95 -23.80
CA GLN A 227 -5.63 -18.84 -22.85
C GLN A 227 -6.37 -20.18 -22.68
N PRO A 228 -5.68 -21.24 -22.22
CA PRO A 228 -6.32 -22.48 -21.78
C PRO A 228 -7.46 -22.23 -20.80
N ALA A 229 -8.45 -23.14 -20.77
CA ALA A 229 -9.69 -22.94 -20.03
C ALA A 229 -9.51 -22.57 -18.54
N PRO A 230 -8.59 -23.20 -17.76
CA PRO A 230 -8.36 -22.81 -16.37
C PRO A 230 -7.89 -21.36 -16.22
N PHE A 231 -6.87 -20.95 -16.98
CA PHE A 231 -6.36 -19.58 -16.94
C PHE A 231 -7.36 -18.55 -17.46
N ARG A 232 -8.14 -18.89 -18.48
CA ARG A 232 -9.20 -18.00 -18.98
C ARG A 232 -10.29 -17.77 -17.93
N ALA A 233 -10.73 -18.83 -17.23
CA ALA A 233 -11.70 -18.71 -16.15
C ALA A 233 -11.12 -17.91 -14.98
N TRP A 234 -9.87 -18.18 -14.60
CA TRP A 234 -9.15 -17.47 -13.55
C TRP A 234 -8.97 -15.97 -13.84
N LEU A 235 -8.52 -15.61 -15.05
CA LEU A 235 -8.42 -14.21 -15.46
C LEU A 235 -9.81 -13.55 -15.57
N ALA A 236 -10.85 -14.29 -15.94
CA ALA A 236 -12.21 -13.77 -15.87
C ALA A 236 -12.67 -13.51 -14.42
N ASN A 237 -12.20 -14.31 -13.45
CA ASN A 237 -12.47 -14.17 -12.01
C ASN A 237 -11.68 -13.00 -11.37
N TYR A 238 -10.42 -12.80 -11.75
CA TYR A 238 -9.54 -11.83 -11.07
C TYR A 238 -9.14 -10.61 -11.90
N GLY A 239 -9.33 -10.63 -13.22
CA GLY A 239 -8.95 -9.54 -14.12
C GLY A 239 -9.42 -8.14 -13.71
N PRO A 240 -10.65 -7.94 -13.18
CA PRO A 240 -11.07 -6.66 -12.62
C PRO A 240 -10.25 -6.18 -11.42
N ASP A 241 -9.86 -7.08 -10.51
CA ASP A 241 -9.05 -6.77 -9.33
C ASP A 241 -7.63 -6.40 -9.76
N VAL A 242 -7.05 -7.21 -10.67
CA VAL A 242 -5.73 -6.96 -11.25
C VAL A 242 -5.64 -5.57 -11.86
N ARG A 243 -6.66 -5.15 -12.63
CA ARG A 243 -6.70 -3.80 -13.21
C ARG A 243 -6.74 -2.70 -12.14
N GLN A 244 -7.49 -2.91 -11.06
CA GLN A 244 -7.55 -1.97 -9.96
C GLN A 244 -6.20 -1.86 -9.24
N ASP A 245 -5.53 -2.98 -9.00
CA ASP A 245 -4.20 -3.06 -8.40
C ASP A 245 -3.10 -2.51 -9.32
N LEU A 246 -3.33 -2.47 -10.64
CA LEU A 246 -2.43 -1.83 -11.61
C LEU A 246 -2.62 -0.31 -11.74
N SER A 247 -3.63 0.26 -11.08
CA SER A 247 -3.94 1.68 -11.22
C SER A 247 -2.75 2.57 -10.86
N ASP A 248 -2.01 2.22 -9.80
CA ASP A 248 -0.83 2.96 -9.31
C ASP A 248 0.52 2.46 -9.88
N PHE A 249 0.53 1.46 -10.77
CA PHE A 249 1.76 0.89 -11.33
C PHE A 249 2.61 1.96 -12.02
N GLY A 250 3.89 2.10 -11.64
CA GLY A 250 4.75 3.17 -12.17
C GLY A 250 4.44 4.58 -11.65
N LEU A 251 3.66 4.72 -10.57
CA LEU A 251 3.27 6.03 -10.01
C LEU A 251 3.68 6.24 -8.54
N ARG A 252 4.17 5.20 -7.85
CA ARG A 252 4.38 5.24 -6.39
C ARG A 252 5.46 6.21 -5.94
N ASP A 253 6.38 6.55 -6.82
CA ASP A 253 7.47 7.49 -6.62
C ASP A 253 7.09 8.96 -6.93
N TRP A 254 5.91 9.21 -7.49
CA TRP A 254 5.43 10.56 -7.83
C TRP A 254 5.46 11.55 -6.66
N PRO A 255 5.12 11.15 -5.41
CA PRO A 255 5.33 12.00 -4.24
C PRO A 255 6.79 12.44 -4.07
N THR A 256 7.74 11.52 -4.28
CA THR A 256 9.17 11.80 -4.22
C THR A 256 9.61 12.76 -5.33
N ARG A 257 9.09 12.56 -6.55
CA ARG A 257 9.33 13.45 -7.71
C ARG A 257 8.77 14.86 -7.48
N ALA A 258 7.67 14.97 -6.74
CA ALA A 258 7.10 16.26 -6.31
C ALA A 258 7.80 16.86 -5.07
N GLY A 259 8.95 16.31 -4.65
CA GLY A 259 9.75 16.84 -3.55
C GLY A 259 9.32 16.42 -2.14
N LEU A 260 8.40 15.47 -2.00
CA LEU A 260 8.07 14.89 -0.70
C LEU A 260 9.12 13.87 -0.26
N ASN A 261 9.16 13.57 1.04
CA ASN A 261 10.11 12.62 1.61
C ASN A 261 10.00 11.26 0.93
N ALA A 262 11.13 10.75 0.40
CA ALA A 262 11.22 9.46 -0.27
C ALA A 262 10.87 8.27 0.63
N ASP A 263 11.05 8.41 1.95
CA ASP A 263 10.78 7.35 2.92
C ASP A 263 9.38 7.48 3.55
N ALA A 264 8.55 8.43 3.10
CA ALA A 264 7.20 8.61 3.65
C ALA A 264 6.31 7.41 3.32
N VAL A 265 5.65 6.87 4.35
CA VAL A 265 4.57 5.90 4.21
C VAL A 265 3.48 6.49 3.33
N ARG A 266 3.09 5.74 2.31
CA ARG A 266 2.13 6.19 1.29
C ARG A 266 1.26 5.04 0.82
N SER A 267 0.05 5.39 0.42
CA SER A 267 -0.87 4.50 -0.29
C SER A 267 -1.74 5.34 -1.22
N GLY A 268 -2.11 4.80 -2.38
CA GLY A 268 -2.86 5.58 -3.35
C GLY A 268 -3.35 4.74 -4.51
N VAL A 269 -4.02 5.42 -5.43
CA VAL A 269 -4.56 4.85 -6.66
C VAL A 269 -4.27 5.78 -7.82
N GLY A 270 -4.04 5.21 -9.01
CA GLY A 270 -3.96 6.01 -10.23
C GLY A 270 -5.32 6.20 -10.89
N GLY A 271 -5.43 7.25 -11.71
CA GLY A 271 -6.64 7.54 -12.47
C GLY A 271 -6.54 8.82 -13.31
N ALA A 272 -7.52 9.01 -14.18
CA ALA A 272 -7.78 10.20 -14.97
C ALA A 272 -8.71 11.17 -14.23
N PHE A 273 -8.23 11.71 -13.11
CA PHE A 273 -9.06 12.44 -12.15
C PHE A 273 -9.55 13.80 -12.68
N THR A 274 -8.65 14.64 -13.22
CA THR A 274 -8.99 16.02 -13.60
C THR A 274 -9.48 16.14 -15.04
N ALA A 275 -8.99 15.28 -15.93
CA ALA A 275 -9.36 15.25 -17.34
C ALA A 275 -9.25 13.81 -17.89
N PRO A 276 -10.13 13.40 -18.82
CA PRO A 276 -10.04 12.10 -19.47
C PRO A 276 -8.67 11.86 -20.10
N GLY A 277 -8.13 10.66 -19.91
CA GLY A 277 -6.81 10.28 -20.46
C GLY A 277 -5.59 10.90 -19.75
N THR A 278 -5.78 11.95 -18.94
CA THR A 278 -4.68 12.57 -18.18
C THR A 278 -4.42 11.81 -16.89
N ARG A 279 -3.42 10.93 -16.92
CA ARG A 279 -3.03 10.14 -15.76
C ARG A 279 -2.57 11.02 -14.59
N ALA A 280 -3.05 10.68 -13.41
CA ALA A 280 -2.68 11.27 -12.15
C ALA A 280 -2.62 10.19 -11.06
N TYR A 281 -1.95 10.50 -9.95
CA TYR A 281 -1.86 9.63 -8.78
C TYR A 281 -2.48 10.34 -7.58
N LEU A 282 -3.52 9.74 -6.98
CA LEU A 282 -4.12 10.25 -5.76
C LEU A 282 -3.61 9.41 -4.60
N ALA A 283 -2.86 10.03 -3.68
CA ALA A 283 -2.22 9.29 -2.60
C ALA A 283 -2.31 10.01 -1.26
N VAL A 284 -2.49 9.20 -0.22
CA VAL A 284 -2.30 9.62 1.16
C VAL A 284 -0.83 9.44 1.54
N ILE A 285 -0.22 10.50 2.06
CA ILE A 285 1.19 10.54 2.47
C ILE A 285 1.26 10.87 3.95
N VAL A 286 1.94 10.05 4.73
CA VAL A 286 2.23 10.29 6.15
C VAL A 286 3.37 11.30 6.26
N GLY A 287 3.13 12.41 6.94
CA GLY A 287 4.15 13.41 7.24
C GLY A 287 5.22 12.88 8.20
N ALA A 288 6.39 13.52 8.22
CA ALA A 288 7.44 13.20 9.18
C ALA A 288 7.16 13.82 10.56
N GLY A 289 7.75 13.26 11.61
CA GLY A 289 7.73 13.82 12.96
C GLY A 289 7.06 12.94 14.01
N ARG A 290 7.04 13.42 15.26
CA ARG A 290 6.52 12.70 16.43
C ARG A 290 5.01 12.45 16.33
N ASP A 291 4.28 13.47 15.89
CA ASP A 291 2.83 13.48 15.72
C ASP A 291 2.46 13.64 14.24
N PRO A 292 2.68 12.60 13.42
CA PRO A 292 2.52 12.71 11.98
C PRO A 292 1.05 12.92 11.63
N VAL A 293 0.81 13.77 10.64
CA VAL A 293 -0.50 13.89 9.96
C VAL A 293 -0.37 13.29 8.57
N ALA A 294 -1.42 12.63 8.12
CA ALA A 294 -1.49 12.12 6.77
C ALA A 294 -2.24 13.12 5.88
N THR A 295 -1.70 13.41 4.71
CA THR A 295 -2.34 14.30 3.73
C THR A 295 -2.65 13.56 2.45
N LEU A 296 -3.89 13.66 1.99
CA LEU A 296 -4.33 13.20 0.68
C LEU A 296 -3.99 14.28 -0.35
N ARG A 297 -3.25 13.93 -1.40
CA ARG A 297 -2.83 14.86 -2.46
C ARG A 297 -2.98 14.20 -3.82
N LEU A 298 -3.23 15.04 -4.82
CA LEU A 298 -3.19 14.66 -6.21
C LEU A 298 -1.83 15.02 -6.79
N PHE A 299 -1.19 14.06 -7.45
CA PHE A 299 0.08 14.23 -8.15
C PHE A 299 -0.17 14.14 -9.65
N GLN A 300 0.36 15.09 -10.42
CA GLN A 300 0.08 15.21 -11.85
C GLN A 300 1.36 15.53 -12.63
N PRO A 301 1.46 15.09 -13.90
CA PRO A 301 2.53 15.53 -14.78
C PRO A 301 2.46 17.03 -15.05
N SER A 302 3.62 17.67 -15.07
CA SER A 302 3.82 19.06 -15.47
C SER A 302 5.08 19.14 -16.32
N GLY A 303 4.92 18.96 -17.65
CA GLY A 303 6.06 18.73 -18.53
C GLY A 303 6.73 17.38 -18.22
N THR A 304 8.03 17.39 -17.94
CA THR A 304 8.81 16.22 -17.52
C THR A 304 8.75 15.95 -16.02
N ASP A 305 8.25 16.91 -15.24
CA ASP A 305 8.18 16.85 -13.78
C ASP A 305 6.81 16.39 -13.26
N ILE A 306 6.73 16.16 -11.95
CA ILE A 306 5.49 15.87 -11.24
C ILE A 306 5.23 16.99 -10.24
N THR A 307 4.02 17.51 -10.23
CA THR A 307 3.57 18.49 -9.25
C THR A 307 2.55 17.87 -8.30
N ALA A 308 2.56 18.33 -7.05
CA ALA A 308 1.57 17.97 -6.05
C ALA A 308 0.55 19.09 -5.87
N SER A 309 -0.73 18.73 -5.75
CA SER A 309 -1.77 19.65 -5.31
C SER A 309 -1.53 20.11 -3.86
N PRO A 310 -2.23 21.16 -3.40
CA PRO A 310 -2.51 21.34 -1.98
C PRO A 310 -3.10 20.08 -1.35
N ALA A 311 -3.02 19.95 -0.02
CA ALA A 311 -3.67 18.85 0.68
C ALA A 311 -5.18 18.93 0.43
N LEU A 312 -5.75 17.89 -0.18
CA LEU A 312 -7.18 17.75 -0.45
C LEU A 312 -7.94 17.29 0.80
N LEU A 313 -7.26 16.54 1.67
CA LEU A 313 -7.74 16.11 2.97
C LEU A 313 -6.54 15.94 3.90
N THR A 314 -6.70 16.29 5.18
CA THR A 314 -5.73 15.99 6.24
C THR A 314 -6.40 15.09 7.26
N VAL A 315 -5.74 14.00 7.62
CA VAL A 315 -6.25 12.99 8.55
C VAL A 315 -5.24 12.71 9.65
N PRO A 316 -5.71 12.48 10.90
CA PRO A 316 -4.82 12.04 11.96
C PRO A 316 -4.29 10.64 11.65
N VAL A 317 -3.04 10.40 12.00
CA VAL A 317 -2.41 9.08 11.92
C VAL A 317 -2.50 8.42 13.29
N THR A 318 -3.08 7.23 13.33
CA THR A 318 -3.02 6.38 14.52
C THR A 318 -1.78 5.51 14.46
N ARG A 319 -1.34 4.95 15.59
CA ARG A 319 -0.28 3.93 15.60
C ARG A 319 -0.87 2.57 15.97
N ASP A 320 -0.30 1.51 15.41
CA ASP A 320 -0.63 0.14 15.82
C ASP A 320 0.14 -0.26 17.09
N SER A 321 0.03 -1.54 17.49
CA SER A 321 0.72 -2.08 18.66
C SER A 321 2.24 -2.08 18.56
N TYR A 322 2.78 -1.97 17.34
CA TYR A 322 4.22 -1.89 17.07
C TYR A 322 4.70 -0.44 16.97
N GLY A 323 3.79 0.54 17.11
CA GLY A 323 4.10 1.95 16.97
C GLY A 323 4.09 2.43 15.52
N GLU A 324 3.74 1.58 14.55
CA GLU A 324 3.77 1.92 13.13
C GLU A 324 2.58 2.79 12.72
N PRO A 325 2.77 3.77 11.83
CA PRO A 325 1.69 4.58 11.27
C PRO A 325 0.59 3.72 10.63
N ARG A 326 -0.61 3.78 11.20
CA ARG A 326 -1.82 3.18 10.64
C ARG A 326 -2.66 4.23 9.94
N LEU A 327 -2.76 4.10 8.63
CA LEU A 327 -3.68 4.88 7.80
C LEU A 327 -5.12 4.42 8.08
N THR A 328 -5.97 5.34 8.53
CA THR A 328 -7.40 5.08 8.76
C THR A 328 -8.27 5.58 7.60
N VAL A 329 -7.70 6.42 6.74
CA VAL A 329 -8.32 6.92 5.51
C VAL A 329 -7.37 6.70 4.35
N TRP A 330 -7.85 6.09 3.27
CA TRP A 330 -7.07 5.91 2.05
C TRP A 330 -7.97 5.76 0.81
N PRO A 331 -7.44 6.07 -0.39
CA PRO A 331 -8.07 5.72 -1.66
C PRO A 331 -8.15 4.21 -1.82
N ALA A 332 -9.36 3.66 -1.89
CA ALA A 332 -9.56 2.21 -2.00
C ALA A 332 -9.57 1.76 -3.47
N VAL A 333 -10.43 2.37 -4.29
CA VAL A 333 -10.56 2.03 -5.71
C VAL A 333 -10.84 3.26 -6.55
N THR A 334 -10.53 3.17 -7.84
CA THR A 334 -10.81 4.19 -8.85
C THR A 334 -11.98 3.70 -9.72
N VAL A 335 -12.91 4.58 -10.08
CA VAL A 335 -14.09 4.22 -10.89
C VAL A 335 -14.19 5.12 -12.10
N ARG A 336 -14.04 4.51 -13.28
CA ARG A 336 -14.19 5.19 -14.58
C ARG A 336 -15.64 5.55 -14.84
N ARG A 337 -15.87 6.82 -15.16
CA ARG A 337 -17.17 7.37 -15.60
C ARG A 337 -17.30 7.33 -17.11
N ALA A 338 -18.54 7.38 -17.61
CA ALA A 338 -18.83 7.37 -19.05
C ALA A 338 -18.14 8.51 -19.83
N ASN A 339 -17.87 9.63 -19.17
CA ASN A 339 -17.17 10.77 -19.78
C ASN A 339 -15.63 10.61 -19.83
N GLY A 340 -15.09 9.47 -19.39
CA GLY A 340 -13.65 9.19 -19.41
C GLY A 340 -12.87 9.70 -18.20
N ARG A 341 -13.50 10.46 -17.27
CA ARG A 341 -12.88 10.83 -15.99
C ARG A 341 -13.04 9.71 -14.97
N ASP A 342 -12.15 9.71 -13.99
CA ASP A 342 -12.16 8.79 -12.88
C ASP A 342 -12.64 9.48 -11.58
N ASP A 343 -13.51 8.79 -10.85
CA ASP A 343 -13.84 9.07 -9.46
C ASP A 343 -13.06 8.15 -8.53
N VAL A 344 -13.03 8.48 -7.24
CA VAL A 344 -12.40 7.64 -6.22
C VAL A 344 -13.38 7.27 -5.12
N LEU A 345 -13.28 6.03 -4.65
CA LEU A 345 -13.89 5.61 -3.40
C LEU A 345 -12.84 5.74 -2.30
N LEU A 346 -13.05 6.65 -1.35
CA LEU A 346 -12.22 6.74 -0.17
C LEU A 346 -12.81 5.84 0.92
N ARG A 347 -11.96 4.99 1.50
CA ARG A 347 -12.28 4.28 2.74
C ARG A 347 -11.93 5.19 3.91
N ASP A 348 -12.81 5.27 4.89
CA ASP A 348 -12.65 5.99 6.15
C ASP A 348 -13.07 5.08 7.31
N ALA A 349 -12.14 4.77 8.20
CA ALA A 349 -12.38 3.96 9.40
C ALA A 349 -12.06 4.70 10.70
N ARG A 350 -12.03 6.03 10.69
CA ARG A 350 -11.71 6.84 11.87
C ARG A 350 -12.68 6.64 13.04
N SER A 351 -13.94 6.30 12.75
CA SER A 351 -14.98 6.05 13.77
C SER A 351 -14.95 4.63 14.36
N GLY A 352 -14.06 3.76 13.88
CA GLY A 352 -14.05 2.33 14.18
C GLY A 352 -15.08 1.51 13.39
N SER A 353 -15.91 2.14 12.56
CA SER A 353 -16.69 1.47 11.49
C SER A 353 -16.17 1.90 10.13
N VAL A 354 -16.28 1.03 9.14
CA VAL A 354 -15.82 1.33 7.78
C VAL A 354 -16.89 2.09 7.02
N ARG A 355 -16.55 3.28 6.55
CA ARG A 355 -17.34 4.04 5.58
C ARG A 355 -16.55 4.14 4.27
N TYR A 356 -17.21 3.86 3.17
CA TYR A 356 -16.77 4.27 1.84
C TYR A 356 -17.57 5.50 1.43
N ALA A 357 -16.89 6.45 0.80
CA ALA A 357 -17.53 7.59 0.20
C ALA A 357 -16.92 7.85 -1.18
N ALA A 358 -17.79 8.13 -2.16
CA ALA A 358 -17.38 8.45 -3.52
C ALA A 358 -17.06 9.94 -3.64
N TYR A 359 -15.96 10.25 -4.30
CA TYR A 359 -15.50 11.62 -4.48
C TYR A 359 -15.09 11.92 -5.92
N ARG A 360 -15.50 13.12 -6.35
CA ARG A 360 -14.95 13.81 -7.52
C ARG A 360 -13.65 14.48 -7.10
N VAL A 361 -12.56 14.12 -7.76
CA VAL A 361 -11.24 14.69 -7.50
C VAL A 361 -11.00 15.89 -8.43
N GLY A 362 -10.76 17.06 -7.85
CA GLY A 362 -10.32 18.26 -8.54
C GLY A 362 -8.84 18.55 -8.27
N SER A 363 -8.29 19.56 -8.95
CA SER A 363 -6.88 19.96 -8.80
C SER A 363 -6.55 20.56 -7.42
N ALA A 364 -7.56 21.08 -6.70
CA ALA A 364 -7.38 21.72 -5.40
C ALA A 364 -8.47 21.36 -4.37
N ALA A 365 -9.45 20.53 -4.75
CA ALA A 365 -10.56 20.16 -3.87
C ALA A 365 -11.04 18.74 -4.14
N LEU A 366 -11.64 18.16 -3.10
CA LEU A 366 -12.31 16.87 -3.15
C LEU A 366 -13.80 17.11 -2.90
N THR A 367 -14.68 16.70 -3.81
CA THR A 367 -16.13 16.91 -3.70
C THR A 367 -16.84 15.58 -3.52
N GLU A 368 -17.50 15.40 -2.38
CA GLU A 368 -18.28 14.19 -2.11
C GLU A 368 -19.47 14.11 -3.06
N LEU A 369 -19.63 12.96 -3.70
CA LEU A 369 -20.76 12.69 -4.58
C LEU A 369 -21.92 12.18 -3.72
N ARG A 370 -22.93 13.03 -3.48
CA ARG A 370 -24.07 12.70 -2.60
C ARG A 370 -25.34 12.29 -3.36
N ASP A 371 -25.68 12.98 -4.45
CA ASP A 371 -26.76 12.60 -5.38
C ASP A 371 -26.16 11.94 -6.64
N ASP A 372 -25.51 10.80 -6.45
CA ASP A 372 -24.81 10.05 -7.51
C ASP A 372 -24.99 8.54 -7.29
N PRO A 373 -25.03 7.71 -8.35
CA PRO A 373 -25.14 6.26 -8.19
C PRO A 373 -24.00 5.64 -7.35
N LEU A 374 -22.80 6.21 -7.38
CA LEU A 374 -21.70 5.75 -6.53
C LEU A 374 -21.94 6.05 -5.05
N ALA A 375 -22.64 7.13 -4.72
CA ALA A 375 -23.01 7.45 -3.33
C ALA A 375 -23.83 6.30 -2.73
N VAL A 376 -24.88 5.89 -3.43
CA VAL A 376 -25.77 4.80 -3.02
C VAL A 376 -25.03 3.47 -2.98
N THR A 377 -24.21 3.19 -3.99
CA THR A 377 -23.37 1.98 -4.04
C THR A 377 -22.44 1.92 -2.83
N THR A 378 -21.75 3.02 -2.51
CA THR A 378 -20.83 3.06 -1.36
C THR A 378 -21.54 2.95 -0.02
N ALA A 379 -22.79 3.42 0.11
CA ALA A 379 -23.59 3.23 1.32
C ALA A 379 -23.84 1.73 1.58
N LEU A 380 -24.28 0.99 0.57
CA LEU A 380 -24.44 -0.47 0.63
C LEU A 380 -23.12 -1.17 1.04
N LEU A 381 -22.01 -0.85 0.36
CA LEU A 381 -20.70 -1.42 0.66
C LEU A 381 -20.24 -1.10 2.09
N SER A 382 -20.53 0.10 2.59
CA SER A 382 -20.18 0.54 3.94
C SER A 382 -20.92 -0.24 5.01
N ASP A 383 -22.23 -0.43 4.84
CA ASP A 383 -23.05 -1.14 5.80
C ASP A 383 -22.68 -2.62 5.87
N LEU A 384 -22.49 -3.28 4.71
CA LEU A 384 -22.05 -4.68 4.66
C LEU A 384 -20.64 -4.87 5.25
N SER A 385 -19.70 -3.98 4.92
CA SER A 385 -18.34 -4.03 5.49
C SER A 385 -18.34 -3.76 6.99
N SER A 386 -19.21 -2.87 7.48
CA SER A 386 -19.34 -2.59 8.90
C SER A 386 -19.91 -3.77 9.66
N VAL A 387 -20.94 -4.43 9.13
CA VAL A 387 -21.48 -5.68 9.71
C VAL A 387 -20.37 -6.72 9.78
N ALA A 388 -19.69 -7.00 8.66
CA ALA A 388 -18.59 -7.96 8.58
C ALA A 388 -17.49 -7.68 9.62
N GLY A 389 -17.01 -6.44 9.68
CA GLY A 389 -15.96 -6.05 10.62
C GLY A 389 -16.38 -6.22 12.09
N HIS A 390 -17.63 -5.91 12.45
CA HIS A 390 -18.10 -6.07 13.83
C HIS A 390 -18.31 -7.54 14.20
N VAL A 391 -18.89 -8.35 13.31
CA VAL A 391 -19.08 -9.81 13.52
C VAL A 391 -17.73 -10.50 13.65
N ALA A 392 -16.80 -10.29 12.70
CA ALA A 392 -15.44 -10.83 12.77
C ALA A 392 -14.73 -10.46 14.07
N SER A 393 -14.93 -9.23 14.54
CA SER A 393 -14.26 -8.78 15.76
C SER A 393 -14.58 -9.64 16.97
N GLN A 394 -15.73 -10.34 17.03
CA GLN A 394 -16.07 -11.23 18.15
C GLN A 394 -15.01 -12.32 18.39
N TYR A 395 -14.31 -12.73 17.33
CA TYR A 395 -13.36 -13.85 17.34
C TYR A 395 -11.90 -13.42 17.50
N ARG A 396 -11.65 -12.20 18.00
CA ARG A 396 -10.31 -11.77 18.40
C ARG A 396 -9.80 -12.60 19.57
N SER A 397 -8.53 -12.99 19.50
CA SER A 397 -7.83 -13.72 20.55
C SER A 397 -7.63 -12.92 21.85
N ALA A 398 -7.71 -11.59 21.79
CA ALA A 398 -7.56 -10.73 22.96
C ALA A 398 -8.73 -10.92 23.95
N PRO A 399 -8.45 -11.22 25.23
CA PRO A 399 -9.49 -11.40 26.25
C PRO A 399 -10.41 -10.18 26.37
N ARG A 400 -11.72 -10.42 26.51
CA ARG A 400 -12.72 -9.36 26.71
C ARG A 400 -13.41 -9.50 28.05
N THR A 401 -13.69 -8.36 28.67
CA THR A 401 -14.63 -8.29 29.79
C THR A 401 -16.06 -8.52 29.29
N ALA A 402 -16.97 -8.83 30.22
CA ALA A 402 -18.40 -8.94 29.90
C ALA A 402 -18.95 -7.64 29.28
N ALA A 403 -18.51 -6.48 29.79
CA ALA A 403 -18.90 -5.17 29.25
C ALA A 403 -18.39 -4.94 27.82
N GLN A 404 -17.15 -5.34 27.52
CA GLN A 404 -16.60 -5.26 26.16
C GLN A 404 -17.34 -6.20 25.20
N THR A 405 -17.70 -7.40 25.66
CA THR A 405 -18.48 -8.37 24.87
C THR A 405 -19.88 -7.84 24.56
N ALA A 406 -20.57 -7.28 25.56
CA ALA A 406 -21.87 -6.64 25.36
C ALA A 406 -21.80 -5.44 24.41
N GLU A 407 -20.73 -4.63 24.48
CA GLU A 407 -20.52 -3.51 23.57
C GLU A 407 -20.27 -3.97 22.12
N VAL A 408 -19.52 -5.06 21.91
CA VAL A 408 -19.35 -5.66 20.57
C VAL A 408 -20.69 -6.14 20.03
N GLN A 409 -21.49 -6.86 20.83
CA GLN A 409 -22.82 -7.32 20.41
C GLN A 409 -23.74 -6.15 20.05
N ARG A 410 -23.77 -5.10 20.86
CA ARG A 410 -24.54 -3.88 20.58
C ARG A 410 -24.14 -3.23 19.26
N ARG A 411 -22.85 -3.22 18.91
CA ARG A 411 -22.36 -2.69 17.62
C ARG A 411 -22.80 -3.55 16.44
N ILE A 412 -22.82 -4.87 16.61
CA ILE A 412 -23.33 -5.81 15.61
C ILE A 412 -24.81 -5.56 15.38
N ASP A 413 -25.63 -5.52 16.43
CA ASP A 413 -27.07 -5.30 16.33
C ASP A 413 -27.38 -3.97 15.62
N ALA A 414 -26.64 -2.91 15.98
CA ALA A 414 -26.77 -1.61 15.34
C ALA A 414 -26.35 -1.63 13.85
N ALA A 415 -25.28 -2.35 13.48
CA ALA A 415 -24.86 -2.49 12.10
C ALA A 415 -25.83 -3.33 11.27
N VAL A 416 -26.31 -4.45 11.81
CA VAL A 416 -27.32 -5.32 11.19
C VAL A 416 -28.62 -4.54 10.96
N THR A 417 -29.04 -3.73 11.93
CA THR A 417 -30.24 -2.88 11.81
C THR A 417 -30.10 -1.89 10.65
N ARG A 418 -28.94 -1.23 10.51
CA ARG A 418 -28.67 -0.31 9.38
C ARG A 418 -28.61 -1.04 8.03
N ALA A 419 -28.06 -2.24 8.00
CA ALA A 419 -27.90 -3.01 6.76
C ALA A 419 -29.20 -3.71 6.31
N ARG A 420 -30.17 -3.90 7.22
CA ARG A 420 -31.41 -4.65 6.95
C ARG A 420 -32.20 -4.15 5.73
N PRO A 421 -32.41 -2.83 5.53
CA PRO A 421 -33.20 -2.33 4.40
C PRO A 421 -32.61 -2.68 3.03
N TRP A 422 -31.30 -2.95 2.95
CA TRP A 422 -30.69 -3.39 1.69
C TRP A 422 -31.22 -4.74 1.22
N LEU A 423 -31.66 -5.61 2.14
CA LEU A 423 -32.19 -6.92 1.78
C LEU A 423 -33.54 -6.83 1.04
N ASP A 424 -34.32 -5.77 1.26
CA ASP A 424 -35.63 -5.58 0.62
C ASP A 424 -35.51 -5.44 -0.91
N ALA A 425 -34.38 -4.89 -1.39
CA ALA A 425 -34.08 -4.73 -2.81
C ALA A 425 -33.21 -5.86 -3.38
N ARG A 426 -32.86 -6.87 -2.59
CA ARG A 426 -31.99 -7.95 -3.04
C ARG A 426 -32.76 -8.96 -3.92
N ARG A 427 -32.12 -9.41 -4.99
CA ARG A 427 -32.54 -10.58 -5.78
C ARG A 427 -31.52 -11.71 -5.56
N GLY A 428 -31.99 -12.87 -5.13
CA GLY A 428 -31.14 -14.02 -4.81
C GLY A 428 -31.75 -14.91 -3.72
N PRO A 429 -30.97 -15.82 -3.11
CA PRO A 429 -31.46 -16.67 -2.02
C PRO A 429 -32.10 -15.83 -0.91
N ALA A 430 -33.21 -16.30 -0.36
CA ALA A 430 -33.92 -15.60 0.72
C ALA A 430 -33.03 -15.42 1.96
N ASP A 431 -32.11 -16.35 2.18
CA ASP A 431 -31.21 -16.34 3.33
C ASP A 431 -29.93 -15.55 3.03
N PHE A 432 -29.78 -14.39 3.68
CA PHE A 432 -28.53 -13.66 3.85
C PHE A 432 -28.35 -13.36 5.33
N PRO A 433 -27.67 -14.22 6.10
CA PRO A 433 -27.61 -14.08 7.54
C PRO A 433 -26.65 -12.95 7.92
N LEU A 434 -27.12 -11.68 7.88
CA LEU A 434 -26.33 -10.49 8.22
C LEU A 434 -25.62 -10.63 9.57
N ALA A 435 -26.28 -11.23 10.58
CA ALA A 435 -25.70 -11.44 11.90
C ALA A 435 -24.52 -12.42 11.92
N ARG A 436 -24.36 -13.22 10.86
CA ARG A 436 -23.23 -14.15 10.64
C ARG A 436 -22.27 -13.68 9.56
N LEU A 437 -22.53 -12.56 8.88
CA LEU A 437 -21.63 -12.03 7.86
C LEU A 437 -20.33 -11.61 8.57
N GLY A 438 -19.26 -12.39 8.41
CA GLY A 438 -17.97 -12.19 9.07
C GLY A 438 -16.87 -11.73 8.12
N ASN A 439 -17.06 -11.85 6.82
CA ASN A 439 -16.16 -11.30 5.82
C ASN A 439 -16.96 -10.62 4.71
N PHE A 440 -16.59 -9.38 4.43
CA PHE A 440 -17.06 -8.63 3.27
C PHE A 440 -15.95 -7.68 2.84
N THR A 441 -15.32 -8.00 1.71
CA THR A 441 -14.34 -7.14 1.05
C THR A 441 -14.68 -7.01 -0.42
N PHE A 442 -14.10 -6.00 -1.08
CA PHE A 442 -14.22 -5.84 -2.52
C PHE A 442 -12.90 -5.42 -3.14
N GLY A 443 -12.63 -5.90 -4.36
CA GLY A 443 -11.39 -5.64 -5.08
C GLY A 443 -11.53 -4.58 -6.18
N SER A 444 -12.69 -4.47 -6.81
CA SER A 444 -12.93 -3.55 -7.91
C SER A 444 -14.36 -3.03 -7.93
N VAL A 445 -14.56 -1.85 -8.51
CA VAL A 445 -15.89 -1.28 -8.78
C VAL A 445 -15.90 -0.71 -10.19
N THR A 446 -16.80 -1.19 -11.04
CA THR A 446 -16.98 -0.69 -12.42
C THR A 446 -18.42 -0.23 -12.61
N LEU A 447 -18.63 0.89 -13.29
CA LEU A 447 -19.96 1.27 -13.79
C LEU A 447 -20.16 0.69 -15.19
N ALA A 448 -20.80 -0.47 -15.28
CA ALA A 448 -21.16 -1.09 -16.56
C ALA A 448 -22.23 -0.27 -17.32
N ARG A 449 -23.02 0.52 -16.58
CA ARG A 449 -23.90 1.56 -17.11
C ARG A 449 -23.76 2.82 -16.25
N ASP A 450 -23.63 3.98 -16.88
CA ASP A 450 -23.50 5.29 -16.23
C ASP A 450 -24.20 6.35 -17.08
N SER A 451 -25.49 6.58 -16.80
CA SER A 451 -26.32 7.55 -17.50
C SER A 451 -27.02 8.49 -16.52
N ALA A 452 -27.72 9.51 -17.02
CA ALA A 452 -28.39 10.51 -16.17
C ALA A 452 -29.52 9.93 -15.29
N THR A 453 -30.08 8.75 -15.64
CA THR A 453 -31.25 8.17 -14.96
C THR A 453 -31.08 6.71 -14.56
N GLN A 454 -30.08 6.01 -15.11
CA GLN A 454 -29.78 4.62 -14.80
C GLN A 454 -28.28 4.40 -14.65
N ALA A 455 -27.92 3.55 -13.70
CA ALA A 455 -26.54 3.09 -13.54
C ALA A 455 -26.52 1.61 -13.12
N GLN A 456 -25.41 0.93 -13.39
CA GLN A 456 -25.17 -0.43 -12.94
C GLN A 456 -23.73 -0.52 -12.43
N ALA A 457 -23.57 -0.71 -11.13
CA ALA A 457 -22.27 -0.97 -10.53
C ALA A 457 -22.02 -2.48 -10.47
N VAL A 458 -20.87 -2.92 -10.96
CA VAL A 458 -20.40 -4.30 -10.92
C VAL A 458 -19.17 -4.33 -10.03
N ILE A 459 -19.22 -5.12 -8.98
CA ILE A 459 -18.23 -5.17 -7.91
C ILE A 459 -17.77 -6.62 -7.75
N THR A 460 -16.45 -6.83 -7.71
CA THR A 460 -15.87 -8.09 -7.26
C THR A 460 -15.79 -8.09 -5.74
N THR A 461 -16.37 -9.10 -5.11
CA THR A 461 -16.48 -9.19 -3.65
C THR A 461 -16.03 -10.53 -3.13
N THR A 462 -15.54 -10.56 -1.90
CA THR A 462 -15.39 -11.80 -1.12
C THR A 462 -16.36 -11.73 0.04
N VAL A 463 -17.14 -12.80 0.23
CA VAL A 463 -18.17 -12.90 1.26
C VAL A 463 -17.99 -14.17 2.08
N GLY A 464 -17.93 -14.03 3.39
CA GLY A 464 -17.77 -15.13 4.32
C GLY A 464 -18.70 -15.03 5.51
N PHE A 465 -19.18 -16.18 5.98
CA PHE A 465 -20.09 -16.27 7.10
C PHE A 465 -19.45 -17.06 8.24
N THR A 466 -19.65 -16.59 9.47
CA THR A 466 -19.23 -17.31 10.67
C THR A 466 -20.15 -18.49 10.92
N ASP A 467 -19.65 -19.50 11.61
CA ASP A 467 -20.36 -20.71 12.02
C ASP A 467 -19.85 -21.21 13.38
N ASP A 468 -20.35 -22.37 13.81
CA ASP A 468 -19.99 -22.97 15.11
C ASP A 468 -18.51 -23.39 15.20
N ARG A 469 -17.78 -23.40 14.07
CA ARG A 469 -16.36 -23.75 13.99
C ARG A 469 -15.45 -22.53 13.88
N THR A 470 -16.02 -21.34 13.72
CA THR A 470 -15.25 -20.11 13.60
C THR A 470 -14.57 -19.78 14.94
N ASP A 471 -13.25 -19.68 14.92
CA ASP A 471 -12.42 -19.43 16.11
C ASP A 471 -11.45 -18.24 15.93
N SER A 472 -11.56 -17.53 14.79
CA SER A 472 -10.66 -16.48 14.38
C SER A 472 -11.40 -15.32 13.71
N GLU A 473 -10.87 -14.09 13.84
CA GLU A 473 -11.40 -12.91 13.14
C GLU A 473 -11.15 -12.96 11.62
N TYR A 474 -10.30 -13.87 11.16
CA TYR A 474 -10.04 -14.12 9.74
C TYR A 474 -11.05 -15.10 9.15
N VAL A 475 -12.28 -14.63 9.00
CA VAL A 475 -13.37 -15.43 8.43
C VAL A 475 -13.11 -15.66 6.95
N SER A 476 -12.97 -16.92 6.55
CA SER A 476 -12.81 -17.31 5.14
C SER A 476 -14.06 -16.93 4.34
N GLY A 477 -13.90 -16.64 3.05
CA GLY A 477 -15.01 -16.23 2.21
C GLY A 477 -14.85 -16.64 0.76
N GLU A 478 -15.97 -16.69 0.07
CA GLU A 478 -16.08 -17.07 -1.33
C GLU A 478 -16.23 -15.84 -2.22
N ARG A 479 -15.68 -15.92 -3.43
CA ARG A 479 -15.70 -14.83 -4.39
C ARG A 479 -17.03 -14.74 -5.12
N HIS A 480 -17.49 -13.51 -5.28
CA HIS A 480 -18.77 -13.18 -5.87
C HIS A 480 -18.68 -11.94 -6.75
N THR A 481 -19.64 -11.82 -7.66
CA THR A 481 -19.96 -10.58 -8.35
C THR A 481 -21.22 -10.00 -7.71
N LEU A 482 -21.04 -8.85 -7.07
CA LEU A 482 -22.14 -7.99 -6.63
C LEU A 482 -22.50 -7.06 -7.79
N THR A 483 -23.72 -7.20 -8.32
CA THR A 483 -24.26 -6.26 -9.30
C THR A 483 -25.34 -5.42 -8.65
N VAL A 484 -25.20 -4.10 -8.65
CA VAL A 484 -26.15 -3.14 -8.09
C VAL A 484 -26.77 -2.34 -9.23
N ASN A 485 -28.07 -2.51 -9.45
CA ASN A 485 -28.83 -1.76 -10.44
C ASN A 485 -29.44 -0.53 -9.78
N LEU A 486 -29.17 0.66 -10.33
CA LEU A 486 -29.61 1.93 -9.76
C LEU A 486 -30.49 2.70 -10.74
N GLY A 487 -31.49 3.38 -10.20
CA GLY A 487 -32.37 4.27 -10.93
C GLY A 487 -32.50 5.62 -10.23
N ARG A 488 -32.66 6.68 -11.00
CA ARG A 488 -32.94 8.02 -10.45
C ARG A 488 -34.44 8.22 -10.28
N ALA A 489 -34.86 8.50 -9.06
CA ALA A 489 -36.23 8.85 -8.68
C ALA A 489 -36.33 10.33 -8.28
N ALA A 490 -37.53 10.78 -7.93
CA ALA A 490 -37.78 12.16 -7.49
C ALA A 490 -36.95 12.55 -6.24
N GLN A 491 -36.63 11.57 -5.38
CA GLN A 491 -35.84 11.77 -4.16
C GLN A 491 -34.33 11.54 -4.36
N GLY A 492 -33.87 11.37 -5.61
CA GLY A 492 -32.47 11.09 -5.95
C GLY A 492 -32.24 9.65 -6.41
N TRP A 493 -30.98 9.23 -6.41
CA TRP A 493 -30.60 7.87 -6.78
C TRP A 493 -31.00 6.83 -5.73
N GLN A 494 -31.46 5.66 -6.18
CA GLN A 494 -31.82 4.53 -5.33
C GLN A 494 -31.45 3.19 -5.96
N VAL A 495 -31.25 2.18 -5.13
CA VAL A 495 -31.11 0.79 -5.58
C VAL A 495 -32.47 0.30 -6.07
N THR A 496 -32.51 -0.17 -7.31
CA THR A 496 -33.70 -0.82 -7.89
C THR A 496 -33.70 -2.31 -7.60
N ASP A 497 -32.54 -2.94 -7.77
CA ASP A 497 -32.24 -4.26 -7.25
C ASP A 497 -30.73 -4.48 -7.18
N TRP A 498 -30.31 -5.53 -6.47
CA TRP A 498 -28.95 -6.02 -6.55
C TRP A 498 -28.90 -7.54 -6.46
N THR A 499 -27.87 -8.13 -7.05
CA THR A 499 -27.65 -9.57 -7.10
C THR A 499 -26.26 -9.92 -6.59
N PHE A 500 -26.13 -11.16 -6.11
CA PHE A 500 -24.86 -11.81 -5.83
C PHE A 500 -24.78 -13.06 -6.68
N THR A 501 -23.74 -13.14 -7.52
CA THR A 501 -23.47 -14.33 -8.33
C THR A 501 -22.11 -14.89 -7.92
N PRO A 502 -22.00 -16.17 -7.54
CA PRO A 502 -20.72 -16.80 -7.27
C PRO A 502 -19.78 -16.64 -8.47
N ARG A 503 -18.49 -16.40 -8.19
CA ARG A 503 -17.44 -16.44 -9.21
C ARG A 503 -16.75 -17.79 -9.11
N SER A 504 -16.57 -18.46 -10.24
CA SER A 504 -15.82 -19.71 -10.37
C SER A 504 -14.51 -19.46 -11.11
N GLY A 505 -13.69 -20.50 -11.27
CA GLY A 505 -12.39 -20.38 -11.91
C GLY A 505 -11.29 -19.99 -10.94
N GLU A 506 -11.29 -20.59 -9.75
CA GLU A 506 -10.06 -20.65 -8.97
C GLU A 506 -9.02 -21.49 -9.72
N LEU A 507 -7.72 -21.18 -9.58
CA LEU A 507 -6.67 -22.01 -10.19
C LEU A 507 -6.70 -23.44 -9.65
N TYR A 508 -7.05 -23.54 -8.36
CA TYR A 508 -7.18 -24.75 -7.59
C TYR A 508 -8.63 -24.84 -7.13
N GLU A 509 -9.44 -25.56 -7.90
CA GLU A 509 -10.75 -26.00 -7.42
C GLU A 509 -10.49 -27.29 -6.61
N ASP A 510 -10.86 -27.27 -5.33
CA ASP A 510 -10.77 -28.43 -4.43
C ASP A 510 -11.66 -29.61 -4.86
#